data_AF-A0A536YNG5-F1
#
_entry.id   AF-A0A536YNG5-F1
#
_cell.length_a   1.000
_cell.length_b   1.000
_cell.length_c   1.000
_cell.angle_alpha   90.00
_cell.angle_beta   90.00
_cell.angle_gamma   90.00
#
_symmetry.space_group_name_H-M   'P 1'
#
loop_
_entity.id
_entity.type
_entity.pdbx_description
1 polymer ?
#
loop_
_entity_poly.entity_id
_entity_poly.type
_entity_poly.pdbx_seq_one_letter_code
_entity_poly.pdbx_strand_id
1 'polypeptide(L)'
;MARLQAIICGMINRRSLVAALAAISMLFWPARDAAAQSYPQRPVRLIVPAPAGGPTDVPGRLIADGLSGLFSQRFVVENRVGAGGLVAGEFVARSEPNGYTLLYANTSVLAVNPALQGTNMPYDPATAFAPVGFVSDSPQLLVANPRLPYRSVQELVAWAKSNPGKLNFATAGVGTLPHLTYELFRMEAGIQALNVPYAGGAPALTAVIAGQADVLFDLVRTRVKSGEVRALAITGAIRDADLPDIPTLAESGYPAVTSTSGTGIVAPAGIPREIVARLNSRLNELIERAETQGKMKAFGLVPRIGPPEEFGAWAARERQRWTRVVKQSGAKAD
;
A
#
# COMPACT_ATOMS: atom_id res chain seq x y z
N MET A 1 -40.56 -33.89 -61.17
CA MET A 1 -39.82 -34.10 -59.91
C MET A 1 -38.44 -34.77 -60.06
N ALA A 2 -37.94 -35.03 -61.28
CA ALA A 2 -36.68 -35.75 -61.52
C ALA A 2 -35.49 -34.88 -61.99
N ARG A 3 -35.57 -33.54 -61.82
CA ARG A 3 -34.49 -32.61 -62.25
C ARG A 3 -33.82 -31.84 -61.11
N LEU A 4 -34.23 -32.06 -59.85
CA LEU A 4 -33.66 -31.31 -58.70
C LEU A 4 -32.64 -32.10 -57.86
N GLN A 5 -32.51 -33.41 -58.03
CA GLN A 5 -31.56 -34.24 -57.24
C GLN A 5 -30.18 -34.43 -57.90
N ALA A 6 -30.02 -34.09 -59.18
CA ALA A 6 -28.77 -34.39 -59.93
C ALA A 6 -27.68 -33.31 -59.81
N ILE A 7 -27.94 -32.16 -59.18
CA ILE A 7 -26.98 -31.03 -59.13
C ILE A 7 -26.12 -31.05 -57.84
N ILE A 8 -26.51 -31.81 -56.81
CA ILE A 8 -25.83 -31.74 -55.50
C ILE A 8 -24.65 -32.73 -55.37
N CYS A 9 -24.53 -33.74 -56.24
CA CYS A 9 -23.56 -34.83 -56.04
C CYS A 9 -22.24 -34.70 -56.85
N GLY A 10 -21.98 -33.55 -57.47
CA GLY A 10 -20.97 -33.45 -58.54
C GLY A 10 -19.63 -32.79 -58.23
N MET A 11 -19.44 -32.03 -57.15
CA MET A 11 -18.23 -31.17 -57.02
C MET A 11 -17.76 -30.90 -55.59
N ILE A 12 -17.75 -31.89 -54.71
CA ILE A 12 -16.97 -31.77 -53.47
C ILE A 12 -15.67 -32.55 -53.65
N ASN A 13 -14.67 -31.85 -54.19
CA ASN A 13 -13.33 -32.37 -54.40
C ASN A 13 -12.75 -32.79 -53.04
N ARG A 14 -12.30 -34.05 -52.89
CA ARG A 14 -11.75 -34.58 -51.62
C ARG A 14 -10.63 -33.69 -51.05
N ARG A 15 -9.90 -33.00 -51.92
CA ARG A 15 -8.86 -32.02 -51.56
C ARG A 15 -9.41 -30.76 -50.88
N SER A 16 -10.61 -30.31 -51.25
CA SER A 16 -11.29 -29.15 -50.65
C SER A 16 -11.88 -29.47 -49.27
N LEU A 17 -12.35 -30.71 -49.06
CA LEU A 17 -12.79 -31.17 -47.73
C LEU A 17 -11.61 -31.30 -46.75
N VAL A 18 -10.47 -31.83 -47.19
CA VAL A 18 -9.26 -31.93 -46.35
C VAL A 18 -8.68 -30.55 -46.03
N ALA A 19 -8.70 -29.60 -46.97
CA ALA A 19 -8.28 -28.22 -46.73
C ALA A 19 -9.22 -27.47 -45.76
N ALA A 20 -10.54 -27.71 -45.83
CA ALA A 20 -11.50 -27.12 -44.89
C ALA A 20 -11.36 -27.69 -43.46
N LEU A 21 -11.07 -28.99 -43.33
CA LEU A 21 -10.79 -29.63 -42.03
C LEU A 21 -9.44 -29.16 -41.43
N ALA A 22 -8.43 -28.88 -42.26
CA ALA A 22 -7.15 -28.30 -41.82
C ALA A 22 -7.29 -26.81 -41.41
N ALA A 23 -8.20 -26.06 -42.01
CA ALA A 23 -8.48 -24.67 -41.64
C ALA A 23 -9.29 -24.55 -40.32
N ILE A 24 -10.19 -25.50 -40.05
CA ILE A 24 -10.97 -25.52 -38.79
C ILE A 24 -10.10 -25.94 -37.60
N SER A 25 -9.07 -26.77 -37.81
CA SER A 25 -8.15 -27.19 -36.75
C SER A 25 -7.16 -26.11 -36.31
N MET A 26 -6.95 -25.05 -37.09
CA MET A 26 -6.16 -23.87 -36.67
C MET A 26 -6.97 -22.85 -35.86
N LEU A 27 -8.31 -22.94 -35.86
CA LEU A 27 -9.20 -22.06 -35.08
C LEU A 27 -9.42 -22.54 -33.63
N PHE A 28 -8.94 -23.74 -33.30
CA PHE A 28 -8.99 -24.32 -31.96
C PHE A 28 -7.57 -24.53 -31.40
N TRP A 29 -6.76 -23.46 -31.36
CA TRP A 29 -5.48 -23.50 -30.62
C TRP A 29 -5.73 -23.06 -29.16
N PRO A 30 -5.81 -23.97 -28.17
CA PRO A 30 -5.91 -23.58 -26.77
C PRO A 30 -4.48 -23.37 -26.27
N ALA A 31 -3.94 -22.15 -26.38
CA ALA A 31 -2.66 -21.83 -25.74
C ALA A 31 -2.68 -20.50 -25.01
N ARG A 32 -3.65 -20.34 -24.11
CA ARG A 32 -3.56 -19.32 -23.06
C ARG A 32 -3.55 -19.87 -21.63
N ASP A 33 -3.96 -21.12 -21.40
CA ASP A 33 -4.03 -21.69 -20.05
C ASP A 33 -2.68 -22.26 -19.52
N ALA A 34 -1.73 -22.63 -20.39
CA ALA A 34 -0.46 -23.23 -19.95
C ALA A 34 0.54 -22.20 -19.35
N ALA A 35 0.44 -20.92 -19.74
CA ALA A 35 1.35 -19.88 -19.28
C ALA A 35 1.11 -19.49 -17.81
N ALA A 36 -0.13 -19.61 -17.33
CA ALA A 36 -0.50 -19.28 -15.97
C ALA A 36 -0.08 -20.33 -14.94
N GLN A 37 -0.14 -21.62 -15.30
CA GLN A 37 0.30 -22.71 -14.44
C GLN A 37 1.81 -22.68 -14.16
N SER A 38 2.58 -22.14 -15.11
CA SER A 38 4.04 -22.03 -15.06
C SER A 38 4.56 -20.67 -14.57
N TYR A 39 3.68 -19.71 -14.27
CA TYR A 39 4.07 -18.42 -13.70
C TYR A 39 4.59 -18.59 -12.25
N PRO A 40 5.65 -17.86 -11.85
CA PRO A 40 6.57 -17.08 -12.68
C PRO A 40 7.70 -17.94 -13.31
N GLN A 41 8.15 -17.59 -14.51
CA GLN A 41 9.26 -18.26 -15.22
C GLN A 41 10.60 -17.49 -15.17
N ARG A 42 10.58 -16.28 -14.62
CA ARG A 42 11.73 -15.39 -14.42
C ARG A 42 11.52 -14.57 -13.14
N PRO A 43 12.55 -13.87 -12.64
CA PRO A 43 12.39 -13.03 -11.45
C PRO A 43 11.26 -11.99 -11.60
N VAL A 44 10.54 -11.76 -10.52
CA VAL A 44 9.48 -10.75 -10.39
C VAL A 44 10.04 -9.54 -9.68
N ARG A 45 9.78 -8.34 -10.18
CA ARG A 45 10.20 -7.09 -9.55
C ARG A 45 9.10 -6.61 -8.61
N LEU A 46 9.41 -6.46 -7.34
CA LEU A 46 8.54 -5.84 -6.34
C LEU A 46 9.02 -4.41 -6.10
N ILE A 47 8.34 -3.46 -6.72
CA ILE A 47 8.66 -2.04 -6.58
C ILE A 47 8.18 -1.58 -5.20
N VAL A 48 9.04 -0.88 -4.46
CA VAL A 48 8.75 -0.35 -3.13
C VAL A 48 8.82 1.19 -3.15
N PRO A 49 7.76 1.91 -2.74
CA PRO A 49 7.65 3.37 -2.81
C PRO A 49 8.34 4.09 -1.63
N ALA A 50 9.46 3.57 -1.12
CA ALA A 50 10.12 4.10 0.08
C ALA A 50 11.64 3.89 0.06
N PRO A 51 12.42 4.71 0.78
CA PRO A 51 13.85 4.49 0.96
C PRO A 51 14.15 3.13 1.60
N ALA A 52 15.30 2.57 1.24
CA ALA A 52 15.79 1.32 1.82
C ALA A 52 15.95 1.44 3.36
N GLY A 53 15.58 0.38 4.08
CA GLY A 53 15.63 0.34 5.55
C GLY A 53 14.50 1.10 6.26
N GLY A 54 13.60 1.74 5.52
CA GLY A 54 12.44 2.43 6.08
C GLY A 54 11.29 1.50 6.48
N PRO A 55 10.27 2.02 7.19
CA PRO A 55 9.13 1.24 7.71
C PRO A 55 8.25 0.59 6.62
N THR A 56 8.34 1.03 5.36
CA THR A 56 7.69 0.36 4.22
C THR A 56 8.61 -0.65 3.53
N ASP A 57 9.92 -0.38 3.46
CA ASP A 57 10.88 -1.23 2.75
C ASP A 57 11.15 -2.54 3.47
N VAL A 58 11.35 -2.49 4.79
CA VAL A 58 11.63 -3.68 5.60
C VAL A 58 10.49 -4.72 5.49
N PRO A 59 9.20 -4.35 5.64
CA PRO A 59 8.10 -5.26 5.35
C PRO A 59 8.03 -5.74 3.89
N GLY A 60 8.28 -4.85 2.92
CA GLY A 60 8.29 -5.22 1.51
C GLY A 60 9.31 -6.31 1.19
N ARG A 61 10.51 -6.24 1.80
CA ARG A 61 11.55 -7.27 1.69
C ARG A 61 11.14 -8.58 2.35
N LEU A 62 10.56 -8.53 3.55
CA LEU A 62 10.02 -9.72 4.23
C LEU A 62 9.04 -10.48 3.31
N ILE A 63 8.14 -9.76 2.64
CA ILE A 63 7.17 -10.34 1.72
C ILE A 63 7.85 -10.88 0.46
N ALA A 64 8.77 -10.12 -0.15
CA ALA A 64 9.51 -10.58 -1.34
C ALA A 64 10.32 -11.86 -1.07
N ASP A 65 11.04 -11.91 0.05
CA ASP A 65 11.83 -13.08 0.44
C ASP A 65 10.92 -14.29 0.70
N GLY A 66 9.80 -14.07 1.40
CA GLY A 66 8.82 -15.12 1.67
C GLY A 66 8.18 -15.68 0.39
N LEU A 67 7.80 -14.81 -0.55
CA LEU A 67 7.26 -15.23 -1.84
C LEU A 67 8.31 -15.95 -2.69
N SER A 68 9.58 -15.53 -2.62
CA SER A 68 10.69 -16.22 -3.29
C SER A 68 10.89 -17.66 -2.79
N GLY A 69 10.55 -17.94 -1.53
CA GLY A 69 10.56 -19.31 -0.98
C GLY A 69 9.33 -20.15 -1.36
N LEU A 70 8.25 -19.51 -1.82
CA LEU A 70 6.99 -20.15 -2.24
C LEU A 70 6.90 -20.39 -3.74
N PHE A 71 7.58 -19.55 -4.51
CA PHE A 71 7.64 -19.65 -5.96
C PHE A 71 9.01 -20.17 -6.40
N SER A 72 9.07 -20.77 -7.59
CA SER A 72 10.34 -21.23 -8.18
C SER A 72 11.22 -20.09 -8.73
N GLN A 73 10.86 -18.83 -8.48
CA GLN A 73 11.59 -17.64 -8.93
C GLN A 73 11.67 -16.61 -7.83
N ARG A 74 12.72 -15.78 -7.91
CA ARG A 74 12.95 -14.70 -6.95
C ARG A 74 11.99 -13.54 -7.17
N PHE A 75 11.55 -12.95 -6.07
CA PHE A 75 10.93 -11.63 -6.00
C PHE A 75 12.00 -10.66 -5.54
N VAL A 76 12.34 -9.69 -6.38
CA VAL A 76 13.44 -8.76 -6.15
C VAL A 76 12.87 -7.39 -5.80
N VAL A 77 13.28 -6.85 -4.65
CA VAL A 77 12.87 -5.51 -4.23
C VAL A 77 13.66 -4.44 -4.97
N GLU A 78 12.93 -3.47 -5.54
CA GLU A 78 13.50 -2.26 -6.13
C GLU A 78 12.85 -1.02 -5.52
N ASN A 79 13.65 -0.19 -4.85
CA ASN A 79 13.16 1.05 -4.26
C ASN A 79 13.02 2.13 -5.33
N ARG A 80 11.82 2.72 -5.46
CA ARG A 80 11.57 3.92 -6.26
C ARG A 80 10.94 4.98 -5.37
N VAL A 81 11.76 5.94 -4.95
CA VAL A 81 11.40 6.95 -3.95
C VAL A 81 10.95 8.25 -4.64
N GLY A 82 10.02 8.98 -4.01
CA GLY A 82 9.66 10.34 -4.40
C GLY A 82 8.17 10.63 -4.25
N ALA A 83 7.83 11.86 -3.85
CA ALA A 83 6.48 12.41 -3.79
C ALA A 83 5.43 11.45 -3.19
N GLY A 84 5.65 10.96 -1.97
CA GLY A 84 4.71 10.04 -1.30
C GLY A 84 4.50 8.70 -2.04
N GLY A 85 5.44 8.28 -2.87
CA GLY A 85 5.36 7.04 -3.66
C GLY A 85 4.78 7.22 -5.06
N LEU A 86 4.49 8.46 -5.48
CA LEU A 86 3.96 8.79 -6.80
C LEU A 86 4.82 8.21 -7.94
N VAL A 87 6.16 8.33 -7.80
CA VAL A 87 7.14 7.87 -8.80
C VAL A 87 7.06 6.34 -9.00
N ALA A 88 6.92 5.59 -7.91
CA ALA A 88 6.77 4.14 -7.97
C ALA A 88 5.41 3.75 -8.57
N GLY A 89 4.34 4.44 -8.17
CA GLY A 89 3.00 4.22 -8.69
C GLY A 89 2.92 4.45 -10.20
N GLU A 90 3.45 5.58 -10.69
CA GLU A 90 3.47 5.91 -12.12
C GLU A 90 4.27 4.88 -12.93
N PHE A 91 5.42 4.46 -12.39
CA PHE A 91 6.25 3.45 -13.03
C PHE A 91 5.50 2.11 -13.20
N VAL A 92 4.84 1.63 -12.13
CA VAL A 92 4.09 0.37 -12.19
C VAL A 92 2.83 0.52 -13.03
N ALA A 93 2.10 1.64 -12.93
CA ALA A 93 0.91 1.90 -13.75
C ALA A 93 1.19 1.82 -15.26
N ARG A 94 2.41 2.16 -15.70
CA ARG A 94 2.86 2.08 -17.10
C ARG A 94 3.55 0.78 -17.48
N SER A 95 3.74 -0.13 -16.53
CA SER A 95 4.41 -1.41 -16.78
C SER A 95 3.49 -2.40 -17.47
N GLU A 96 4.07 -3.39 -18.15
CA GLU A 96 3.30 -4.46 -18.79
C GLU A 96 2.48 -5.25 -17.75
N PRO A 97 1.18 -5.51 -17.99
CA PRO A 97 0.31 -6.24 -17.07
C PRO A 97 0.54 -7.76 -17.14
N ASN A 98 1.78 -8.22 -17.03
CA ASN A 98 2.17 -9.63 -17.16
C ASN A 98 2.60 -10.27 -15.82
N GLY A 99 2.46 -9.55 -14.72
CA GLY A 99 2.79 -10.01 -13.37
C GLY A 99 4.27 -9.98 -13.01
N TYR A 100 5.17 -9.48 -13.87
CA TYR A 100 6.61 -9.42 -13.56
C TYR A 100 7.06 -8.09 -12.97
N THR A 101 6.19 -7.07 -12.94
CA THR A 101 6.39 -5.83 -12.21
C THR A 101 5.18 -5.60 -11.33
N LEU A 102 5.39 -5.65 -10.01
CA LEU A 102 4.38 -5.47 -8.99
C LEU A 102 4.75 -4.27 -8.12
N LEU A 103 3.76 -3.69 -7.45
CA LEU A 103 3.97 -2.62 -6.49
C LEU A 103 3.59 -3.10 -5.09
N TYR A 104 4.52 -2.98 -4.14
CA TYR A 104 4.22 -3.02 -2.72
C TYR A 104 3.63 -1.66 -2.32
N ALA A 105 2.34 -1.50 -2.60
CA ALA A 105 1.63 -0.24 -2.43
C ALA A 105 1.32 0.03 -0.96
N ASN A 106 1.21 1.31 -0.62
CA ASN A 106 0.80 1.78 0.69
C ASN A 106 -0.40 2.74 0.56
N THR A 107 -0.98 3.16 1.70
CA THR A 107 -2.08 4.13 1.73
C THR A 107 -1.77 5.40 0.92
N SER A 108 -0.52 5.87 0.93
CA SER A 108 -0.14 7.09 0.21
C SER A 108 -0.38 6.98 -1.29
N VAL A 109 0.14 5.91 -1.90
CA VAL A 109 0.01 5.64 -3.33
C VAL A 109 -1.44 5.39 -3.74
N LEU A 110 -2.18 4.64 -2.92
CA LEU A 110 -3.52 4.15 -3.28
C LEU A 110 -4.64 5.15 -2.98
N ALA A 111 -4.43 6.08 -2.04
CA ALA A 111 -5.49 6.91 -1.50
C ALA A 111 -5.14 8.39 -1.30
N VAL A 112 -3.94 8.70 -0.82
CA VAL A 112 -3.56 10.08 -0.48
C VAL A 112 -3.13 10.90 -1.69
N ASN A 113 -2.28 10.33 -2.56
CA ASN A 113 -1.70 11.05 -3.68
C ASN A 113 -2.76 11.65 -4.63
N PRO A 114 -3.85 10.94 -5.02
CA PRO A 114 -4.90 11.53 -5.85
C PRO A 114 -5.57 12.75 -5.22
N ALA A 115 -5.78 12.70 -3.90
CA ALA A 115 -6.42 13.79 -3.17
C ALA A 115 -5.53 15.04 -3.14
N LEU A 116 -4.22 14.87 -2.95
CA LEU A 116 -3.25 15.96 -2.88
C LEU A 116 -2.82 16.51 -4.24
N GLN A 117 -2.59 15.65 -5.23
CA GLN A 117 -2.10 16.04 -6.56
C GLN A 117 -3.21 16.59 -7.45
N GLY A 118 -4.48 16.25 -7.17
CA GLY A 118 -5.63 16.70 -7.95
C GLY A 118 -5.46 16.40 -9.45
N THR A 119 -5.53 17.43 -10.28
CA THR A 119 -5.40 17.33 -11.75
C THR A 119 -3.98 16.98 -12.22
N ASN A 120 -2.96 17.11 -11.36
CA ASN A 120 -1.57 16.81 -11.71
C ASN A 120 -1.22 15.33 -11.53
N MET A 121 -2.20 14.51 -11.16
CA MET A 121 -1.99 13.08 -10.95
C MET A 121 -1.72 12.36 -12.30
N PRO A 122 -0.57 11.66 -12.46
CA PRO A 122 -0.16 11.06 -13.74
C PRO A 122 -0.87 9.74 -14.06
N TYR A 123 -1.65 9.20 -13.13
CA TYR A 123 -2.47 8.01 -13.29
C TYR A 123 -3.63 8.05 -12.28
N ASP A 124 -4.76 7.40 -12.58
CA ASP A 124 -5.83 7.19 -11.62
C ASP A 124 -5.62 5.85 -10.90
N PRO A 125 -5.31 5.81 -9.59
CA PRO A 125 -5.10 4.54 -8.89
C PRO A 125 -6.33 3.64 -8.85
N ALA A 126 -7.54 4.16 -9.07
CA ALA A 126 -8.75 3.35 -9.11
C ALA A 126 -8.83 2.46 -10.36
N THR A 127 -8.15 2.86 -11.44
CA THR A 127 -8.21 2.18 -12.74
C THR A 127 -6.86 1.71 -13.23
N ALA A 128 -5.75 2.25 -12.72
CA ALA A 128 -4.38 1.89 -13.10
C ALA A 128 -3.89 0.58 -12.49
N PHE A 129 -4.54 0.08 -11.44
CA PHE A 129 -4.06 -1.08 -10.69
C PHE A 129 -5.12 -2.16 -10.49
N ALA A 130 -4.68 -3.41 -10.56
CA ALA A 130 -5.41 -4.57 -10.06
C ALA A 130 -4.91 -4.93 -8.65
N PRO A 131 -5.79 -5.06 -7.64
CA PRO A 131 -5.37 -5.53 -6.33
C PRO A 131 -4.92 -6.99 -6.42
N VAL A 132 -3.85 -7.33 -5.69
CA VAL A 132 -3.34 -8.72 -5.58
C VAL A 132 -3.54 -9.26 -4.17
N GLY A 133 -3.29 -8.47 -3.13
CA GLY A 133 -3.63 -8.89 -1.78
C GLY A 133 -3.28 -7.86 -0.71
N PHE A 134 -4.06 -7.89 0.37
CA PHE A 134 -3.85 -7.03 1.53
C PHE A 134 -2.78 -7.67 2.42
N VAL A 135 -1.70 -6.95 2.73
CA VAL A 135 -0.59 -7.49 3.53
C VAL A 135 -0.74 -7.12 5.00
N SER A 136 -0.91 -5.84 5.30
CA SER A 136 -1.06 -5.39 6.68
C SER A 136 -1.83 -4.08 6.77
N ASP A 137 -2.45 -3.81 7.92
CA ASP A 137 -3.14 -2.55 8.21
C ASP A 137 -2.81 -2.05 9.62
N SER A 138 -1.79 -1.21 9.71
CA SER A 138 -1.10 -0.98 10.98
C SER A 138 -1.31 0.43 11.50
N PRO A 139 -1.78 0.61 12.74
CA PRO A 139 -1.94 1.94 13.31
C PRO A 139 -0.58 2.60 13.57
N GLN A 140 -0.54 3.93 13.41
CA GLN A 140 0.63 4.74 13.72
C GLN A 140 0.62 5.15 15.20
N LEU A 141 1.79 5.48 15.73
CA LEU A 141 1.91 6.09 17.06
C LEU A 141 2.16 7.58 16.91
N LEU A 142 1.42 8.39 17.68
CA LEU A 142 1.81 9.76 18.00
C LEU A 142 2.91 9.69 19.04
N VAL A 143 4.13 10.06 18.67
CA VAL A 143 5.27 10.04 19.59
C VAL A 143 5.91 11.41 19.72
N ALA A 144 6.59 11.62 20.83
CA ALA A 144 7.28 12.86 21.19
C ALA A 144 8.73 12.60 21.60
N ASN A 145 9.58 13.63 21.48
CA ASN A 145 10.88 13.63 22.15
C ASN A 145 10.66 13.48 23.68
N PRO A 146 11.31 12.52 24.36
CA PRO A 146 11.09 12.28 25.80
C PRO A 146 11.44 13.46 26.71
N ARG A 147 12.28 14.40 26.23
CA ARG A 147 12.69 15.61 26.97
C ARG A 147 11.61 16.70 26.99
N LEU A 148 10.56 16.57 26.19
CA LEU A 148 9.47 17.54 26.14
C LEU A 148 8.50 17.33 27.31
N PRO A 149 7.83 18.40 27.75
CA PRO A 149 7.09 18.40 29.02
C PRO A 149 5.79 17.60 28.96
N TYR A 150 5.19 17.44 27.78
CA TYR A 150 3.92 16.75 27.61
C TYR A 150 4.07 15.23 27.60
N ARG A 151 3.15 14.57 28.28
CA ARG A 151 3.07 13.11 28.50
C ARG A 151 1.75 12.50 28.04
N SER A 152 0.81 13.33 27.66
CA SER A 152 -0.50 12.95 27.12
C SER A 152 -0.85 13.79 25.90
N VAL A 153 -1.86 13.35 25.14
CA VAL A 153 -2.40 14.14 24.02
C VAL A 153 -3.00 15.45 24.54
N GLN A 154 -3.65 15.44 25.70
CA GLN A 154 -4.25 16.63 26.30
C GLN A 154 -3.19 17.67 26.67
N GLU A 155 -2.07 17.23 27.27
CA GLU A 155 -0.94 18.11 27.58
C GLU A 155 -0.26 18.65 26.32
N LEU A 156 -0.08 17.82 25.29
CA LEU A 156 0.46 18.26 24.00
C LEU A 156 -0.43 19.35 23.38
N VAL A 157 -1.74 19.13 23.34
CA VAL A 157 -2.69 20.07 22.74
C VAL A 157 -2.78 21.36 23.55
N ALA A 158 -2.82 21.28 24.88
CA ALA A 158 -2.77 22.45 25.74
C ALA A 158 -1.49 23.27 25.51
N TRP A 159 -0.33 22.60 25.48
CA TRP A 159 0.94 23.24 25.21
C TRP A 159 0.97 23.92 23.84
N ALA A 160 0.49 23.24 22.79
CA ALA A 160 0.44 23.77 21.43
C ALA A 160 -0.51 24.98 21.30
N LYS A 161 -1.65 24.99 22.00
CA LYS A 161 -2.57 26.14 22.04
C LYS A 161 -1.96 27.36 22.74
N SER A 162 -1.19 27.14 23.80
CA SER A 162 -0.45 28.22 24.48
C SER A 162 0.80 28.69 23.71
N ASN A 163 1.26 27.91 22.72
CA ASN A 163 2.48 28.18 21.95
C ASN A 163 2.22 28.04 20.44
N PRO A 164 1.31 28.86 19.86
CA PRO A 164 0.91 28.71 18.47
C PRO A 164 2.12 28.85 17.52
N GLY A 165 2.25 27.90 16.60
CA GLY A 165 3.33 27.87 15.60
C GLY A 165 4.69 27.41 16.12
N LYS A 166 4.80 26.98 17.39
CA LYS A 166 6.07 26.48 17.96
C LYS A 166 6.21 24.96 17.96
N LEU A 167 5.11 24.22 17.78
CA LEU A 167 5.17 22.75 17.72
C LEU A 167 5.64 22.30 16.33
N ASN A 168 6.82 21.70 16.27
CA ASN A 168 7.41 21.14 15.06
C ASN A 168 7.03 19.67 14.89
N PHE A 169 6.23 19.39 13.87
CA PHE A 169 5.75 18.05 13.53
C PHE A 169 6.59 17.47 12.40
N ALA A 170 7.43 16.48 12.70
CA ALA A 170 8.18 15.79 11.67
C ALA A 170 7.26 14.87 10.87
N THR A 171 7.40 14.90 9.54
CA THR A 171 6.67 14.00 8.64
C THR A 171 7.64 13.30 7.69
N ALA A 172 7.22 12.15 7.16
CA ALA A 172 8.01 11.40 6.18
C ALA A 172 8.06 12.06 4.78
N GLY A 173 7.62 13.31 4.68
CA GLY A 173 7.55 14.10 3.45
C GLY A 173 6.11 14.43 3.05
N VAL A 174 5.98 15.44 2.20
CA VAL A 174 4.70 15.83 1.59
C VAL A 174 4.13 14.67 0.78
N GLY A 175 2.81 14.50 0.80
CA GLY A 175 2.16 13.36 0.14
C GLY A 175 2.06 12.07 0.97
N THR A 176 2.72 12.00 2.12
CA THR A 176 2.73 10.78 2.92
C THR A 176 1.53 10.67 3.86
N LEU A 177 1.19 9.45 4.29
CA LEU A 177 0.15 9.23 5.29
C LEU A 177 0.46 9.96 6.61
N PRO A 178 1.67 9.90 7.20
CA PRO A 178 2.04 10.75 8.34
C PRO A 178 1.74 12.24 8.14
N HIS A 179 1.99 12.79 6.95
CA HIS A 179 1.67 14.18 6.65
C HIS A 179 0.15 14.44 6.74
N LEU A 180 -0.68 13.58 6.15
CA LEU A 180 -2.12 13.78 6.24
C LEU A 180 -2.72 13.44 7.61
N THR A 181 -2.18 12.47 8.33
CA THR A 181 -2.57 12.21 9.73
C THR A 181 -2.23 13.42 10.61
N TYR A 182 -1.08 14.08 10.38
CA TYR A 182 -0.74 15.35 11.00
C TYR A 182 -1.74 16.45 10.67
N GLU A 183 -2.06 16.65 9.38
CA GLU A 183 -3.02 17.67 8.95
C GLU A 183 -4.40 17.48 9.58
N LEU A 184 -4.87 16.22 9.59
CA LEU A 184 -6.12 15.84 10.23
C LEU A 184 -6.07 16.09 11.74
N PHE A 185 -5.01 15.67 12.42
CA PHE A 185 -4.86 15.91 13.86
C PHE A 185 -4.83 17.40 14.19
N ARG A 186 -4.07 18.20 13.43
CA ARG A 186 -3.97 19.66 13.61
C ARG A 186 -5.33 20.33 13.50
N MET A 187 -6.11 19.96 12.49
CA MET A 187 -7.45 20.47 12.24
C MET A 187 -8.41 20.10 13.37
N GLU A 188 -8.47 18.82 13.74
CA GLU A 188 -9.38 18.32 14.79
C GLU A 188 -9.00 18.83 16.19
N ALA A 189 -7.71 19.00 16.47
CA ALA A 189 -7.23 19.54 17.74
C ALA A 189 -7.33 21.06 17.85
N GLY A 190 -7.51 21.75 16.72
CA GLY A 190 -7.51 23.21 16.65
C GLY A 190 -6.20 23.81 17.13
N ILE A 191 -5.07 23.23 16.70
CA ILE A 191 -3.72 23.70 17.07
C ILE A 191 -3.00 24.32 15.88
N GLN A 192 -2.07 25.25 16.15
CA GLN A 192 -1.15 25.76 15.14
C GLN A 192 0.20 25.07 15.31
N ALA A 193 0.52 24.17 14.39
CA ALA A 193 1.76 23.42 14.35
C ALA A 193 2.42 23.57 12.97
N LEU A 194 3.73 23.38 12.93
CA LEU A 194 4.54 23.44 11.72
C LEU A 194 4.81 22.03 11.20
N ASN A 195 4.58 21.81 9.91
CA ASN A 195 5.02 20.60 9.22
C ASN A 195 6.51 20.74 8.89
N VAL A 196 7.32 19.78 9.34
CA VAL A 196 8.74 19.68 9.00
C VAL A 196 8.93 18.41 8.17
N PRO A 197 8.91 18.50 6.82
CA PRO A 197 9.02 17.32 5.96
C PRO A 197 10.47 16.82 5.89
N TYR A 198 10.64 15.50 6.03
CA TYR A 198 11.92 14.82 5.83
C TYR A 198 11.86 13.85 4.65
N ALA A 199 13.02 13.40 4.18
CA ALA A 199 13.14 12.40 3.11
C ALA A 199 12.82 10.96 3.59
N GLY A 200 11.65 10.76 4.21
CA GLY A 200 11.17 9.48 4.74
C GLY A 200 11.08 9.42 6.27
N GLY A 201 10.48 8.33 6.78
CA GLY A 201 10.21 8.15 8.22
C GLY A 201 11.48 8.01 9.08
N ALA A 202 12.52 7.33 8.59
CA ALA A 202 13.74 7.14 9.36
C ALA A 202 14.48 8.47 9.67
N PRO A 203 14.71 9.39 8.70
CA PRO A 203 15.21 10.73 9.00
C PRO A 203 14.28 11.54 9.91
N ALA A 204 12.95 11.47 9.72
CA ALA A 204 11.97 12.16 10.56
C ALA A 204 12.05 11.72 12.03
N LEU A 205 12.10 10.42 12.28
CA LEU A 205 12.28 9.85 13.60
C LEU A 205 13.60 10.28 14.23
N THR A 206 14.69 10.26 13.46
CA THR A 206 16.02 10.68 13.94
C THR A 206 15.99 12.14 14.41
N ALA A 207 15.32 13.02 13.66
CA ALA A 207 15.15 14.41 14.04
C ALA A 207 14.37 14.57 15.36
N VAL A 208 13.31 13.78 15.57
CA VAL A 208 12.56 13.80 16.83
C VAL A 208 13.41 13.29 17.99
N ILE A 209 14.16 12.20 17.83
CA ILE A 209 15.08 11.69 18.86
C ILE A 209 16.12 12.76 19.23
N ALA A 210 16.71 13.40 18.21
CA ALA A 210 17.71 14.47 18.40
C ALA A 210 17.14 15.77 19.01
N GLY A 211 15.81 15.96 18.95
CA GLY A 211 15.15 17.19 19.39
C GLY A 211 15.20 18.33 18.37
N GLN A 212 15.41 17.99 17.09
CA GLN A 212 15.28 18.93 15.97
C GLN A 212 13.82 19.12 15.55
N ALA A 213 12.98 18.13 15.85
CA ALA A 213 11.53 18.20 15.78
C ALA A 213 10.92 17.64 17.07
N ASP A 214 9.65 17.95 17.33
CA ASP A 214 9.04 17.70 18.62
C ASP A 214 8.27 16.38 18.66
N VAL A 215 7.48 16.14 17.62
CA VAL A 215 6.54 15.01 17.52
C VAL A 215 6.50 14.46 16.10
N LEU A 216 6.08 13.19 15.96
CA LEU A 216 5.74 12.60 14.67
C LEU A 216 4.65 11.53 14.79
N PHE A 217 4.03 11.21 13.65
CA PHE A 217 3.19 10.02 13.46
C PHE A 217 3.97 8.98 12.67
N ASP A 218 4.27 7.82 13.25
CA ASP A 218 5.00 6.76 12.53
C ASP A 218 4.83 5.36 13.16
N LEU A 219 5.29 4.32 12.46
CA LEU A 219 5.32 2.92 12.92
C LEU A 219 6.61 2.66 13.70
N VAL A 220 6.69 3.19 14.93
CA VAL A 220 7.94 3.25 15.73
C VAL A 220 7.86 2.49 17.05
N ARG A 221 7.08 1.40 17.07
CA ARG A 221 6.86 0.56 18.27
C ARG A 221 8.15 0.13 18.95
N THR A 222 9.15 -0.30 18.20
CA THR A 222 10.44 -0.75 18.75
C THR A 222 11.19 0.38 19.44
N ARG A 223 11.08 1.62 18.93
CA ARG A 223 11.70 2.83 19.50
C ARG A 223 10.99 3.33 20.75
N VAL A 224 9.69 3.12 20.81
CA VAL A 224 8.90 3.35 22.02
C VAL A 224 9.29 2.36 23.10
N LYS A 225 9.39 1.06 22.76
CA LYS A 225 9.83 0.01 23.71
C LYS A 225 11.26 0.23 24.23
N SER A 226 12.17 0.80 23.43
CA SER A 226 13.53 1.15 23.87
C SER A 226 13.60 2.48 24.64
N GLY A 227 12.52 3.26 24.71
CA GLY A 227 12.48 4.55 25.39
C GLY A 227 13.13 5.71 24.63
N GLU A 228 13.53 5.51 23.38
CA GLU A 228 14.13 6.56 22.52
C GLU A 228 13.12 7.67 22.19
N VAL A 229 11.83 7.33 22.15
CA VAL A 229 10.70 8.26 21.99
C VAL A 229 9.56 7.88 22.94
N ARG A 230 8.74 8.86 23.34
CA ARG A 230 7.55 8.64 24.19
C ARG A 230 6.30 8.55 23.32
N ALA A 231 5.57 7.44 23.39
CA ALA A 231 4.23 7.37 22.79
C ALA A 231 3.21 8.14 23.62
N LEU A 232 2.39 8.96 22.96
CA LEU A 232 1.29 9.71 23.55
C LEU A 232 -0.07 9.08 23.23
N ALA A 233 -0.22 8.57 22.01
CA ALA A 233 -1.41 7.88 21.58
C ALA A 233 -1.15 6.98 20.35
N ILE A 234 -2.09 6.10 20.08
CA ILE A 234 -2.15 5.30 18.85
C ILE A 234 -3.31 5.75 17.96
N THR A 235 -3.13 5.70 16.64
CA THR A 235 -4.15 6.13 15.66
C THR A 235 -5.17 5.03 15.35
N GLY A 236 -5.00 3.82 15.88
CA GLY A 236 -5.92 2.71 15.67
C GLY A 236 -7.26 2.88 16.40
N ALA A 237 -8.27 2.14 15.96
CA ALA A 237 -9.59 2.13 16.62
C ALA A 237 -9.57 1.44 17.99
N ILE A 238 -8.57 0.59 18.23
CA ILE A 238 -8.32 -0.09 19.49
C ILE A 238 -6.88 0.12 19.91
N ARG A 239 -6.61 -0.07 21.21
CA ARG A 239 -5.26 -0.08 21.73
C ARG A 239 -4.44 -1.22 21.16
N ASP A 240 -3.15 -1.02 21.20
CA ASP A 240 -2.18 -2.02 20.81
C ASP A 240 -1.93 -3.00 21.96
N ALA A 241 -2.05 -4.30 21.68
CA ALA A 241 -1.85 -5.34 22.69
C ALA A 241 -0.43 -5.33 23.28
N ASP A 242 0.57 -4.87 22.53
CA ASP A 242 1.95 -4.76 23.04
C ASP A 242 2.23 -3.45 23.80
N LEU A 243 1.32 -2.47 23.69
CA LEU A 243 1.43 -1.16 24.32
C LEU A 243 0.07 -0.81 24.97
N PRO A 244 -0.44 -1.64 25.90
CA PRO A 244 -1.81 -1.52 26.41
C PRO A 244 -2.08 -0.23 27.19
N ASP A 245 -1.02 0.38 27.72
CA ASP A 245 -1.08 1.63 28.48
C ASP A 245 -1.20 2.88 27.58
N ILE A 246 -0.93 2.73 26.28
CA ILE A 246 -1.00 3.84 25.33
C ILE A 246 -2.45 3.96 24.82
N PRO A 247 -3.15 5.08 25.08
CA PRO A 247 -4.52 5.26 24.64
C PRO A 247 -4.59 5.45 23.13
N THR A 248 -5.75 5.18 22.54
CA THR A 248 -6.08 5.62 21.19
C THR A 248 -6.27 7.15 21.15
N LEU A 249 -6.14 7.73 19.97
CA LEU A 249 -6.55 9.13 19.75
C LEU A 249 -8.05 9.32 20.00
N ALA A 250 -8.88 8.30 19.70
CA ALA A 250 -10.30 8.31 19.99
C ALA A 250 -10.59 8.43 21.50
N GLU A 251 -9.95 7.60 22.33
CA GLU A 251 -10.01 7.69 23.80
C GLU A 251 -9.46 9.03 24.31
N SER A 252 -8.55 9.65 23.56
CA SER A 252 -7.96 10.95 23.87
C SER A 252 -8.81 12.14 23.41
N GLY A 253 -10.00 11.91 22.84
CA GLY A 253 -10.93 12.97 22.41
C GLY A 253 -10.86 13.33 20.91
N TYR A 254 -10.14 12.56 20.10
CA TYR A 254 -9.92 12.81 18.66
C TYR A 254 -10.28 11.61 17.78
N PRO A 255 -11.53 11.10 17.82
CA PRO A 255 -11.93 9.90 17.10
C PRO A 255 -11.82 10.01 15.58
N ALA A 256 -11.97 11.21 15.02
CA ALA A 256 -11.83 11.47 13.58
C ALA A 256 -10.42 11.17 13.04
N VAL A 257 -9.40 11.20 13.92
CA VAL A 257 -7.98 10.98 13.57
C VAL A 257 -7.62 9.48 13.56
N THR A 258 -8.61 8.59 13.70
CA THR A 258 -8.40 7.14 13.62
C THR A 258 -7.87 6.75 12.24
N SER A 259 -6.58 6.50 12.08
CA SER A 259 -5.88 6.35 10.79
C SER A 259 -4.96 5.14 10.83
N THR A 260 -4.84 4.39 9.74
CA THR A 260 -3.98 3.21 9.67
C THR A 260 -3.18 3.19 8.38
N SER A 261 -1.99 2.60 8.46
CA SER A 261 -1.07 2.40 7.34
C SER A 261 -1.32 1.03 6.73
N GLY A 262 -2.15 1.00 5.70
CA GLY A 262 -2.40 -0.20 4.92
C GLY A 262 -1.32 -0.39 3.86
N THR A 263 -0.84 -1.62 3.74
CA THR A 263 0.11 -2.04 2.70
C THR A 263 -0.40 -3.29 2.01
N GLY A 264 -0.09 -3.43 0.73
CA GLY A 264 -0.48 -4.60 -0.05
C GLY A 264 0.22 -4.67 -1.39
N ILE A 265 -0.04 -5.74 -2.12
CA ILE A 265 0.49 -5.90 -3.47
C ILE A 265 -0.58 -5.49 -4.47
N VAL A 266 -0.20 -4.66 -5.44
CA VAL A 266 -0.99 -4.38 -6.63
C VAL A 266 -0.16 -4.64 -7.89
N ALA A 267 -0.84 -4.88 -9.00
CA ALA A 267 -0.25 -5.06 -10.32
C ALA A 267 -0.80 -4.02 -11.29
N PRO A 268 -0.16 -3.78 -12.45
CA PRO A 268 -0.73 -2.95 -13.50
C PRO A 268 -2.11 -3.49 -13.93
N ALA A 269 -3.03 -2.59 -14.25
CA ALA A 269 -4.36 -2.97 -14.73
C ALA A 269 -4.28 -3.80 -16.01
N GLY A 270 -5.20 -4.77 -16.14
CA GLY A 270 -5.21 -5.72 -17.25
C GLY A 270 -4.41 -7.00 -17.01
N ILE A 271 -3.82 -7.18 -15.81
CA ILE A 271 -3.15 -8.43 -15.45
C ILE A 271 -4.11 -9.62 -15.52
N PRO A 272 -3.69 -10.77 -16.08
CA PRO A 272 -4.54 -11.95 -16.12
C PRO A 272 -5.00 -12.40 -14.72
N ARG A 273 -6.29 -12.75 -14.60
CA ARG A 273 -6.94 -13.05 -13.31
C ARG A 273 -6.30 -14.25 -12.61
N GLU A 274 -5.84 -15.21 -13.37
CA GLU A 274 -5.20 -16.42 -12.90
C GLU A 274 -3.81 -16.14 -12.29
N ILE A 275 -3.09 -15.13 -12.77
CA ILE A 275 -1.85 -14.66 -12.14
C ILE A 275 -2.17 -13.98 -10.80
N VAL A 276 -3.21 -13.14 -10.76
CA VAL A 276 -3.68 -12.50 -9.52
C VAL A 276 -4.08 -13.56 -8.49
N ALA A 277 -4.89 -14.55 -8.86
CA ALA A 277 -5.33 -15.62 -7.98
C ALA A 277 -4.15 -16.42 -7.43
N ARG A 278 -3.16 -16.75 -8.27
CA ARG A 278 -1.95 -17.47 -7.85
C ARG A 278 -1.08 -16.65 -6.90
N LEU A 279 -0.86 -15.37 -7.20
CA LEU A 279 -0.11 -14.47 -6.31
C LEU A 279 -0.82 -14.29 -4.97
N ASN A 280 -2.14 -14.06 -4.97
CA ASN A 280 -2.94 -13.91 -3.77
C ASN A 280 -2.87 -15.17 -2.90
N SER A 281 -3.06 -16.36 -3.49
CA SER A 281 -3.01 -17.63 -2.78
C SER A 281 -1.67 -17.83 -2.06
N ARG A 282 -0.55 -17.59 -2.74
CA ARG A 282 0.78 -17.70 -2.12
C ARG A 282 1.06 -16.61 -1.10
N LEU A 283 0.55 -15.40 -1.32
CA LEU A 283 0.67 -14.33 -0.34
C LEU A 283 -0.10 -14.66 0.95
N ASN A 284 -1.32 -15.17 0.83
CA ASN A 284 -2.12 -15.60 1.98
C ASN A 284 -1.42 -16.76 2.71
N GLU A 285 -0.93 -17.78 1.98
CA GLU A 285 -0.15 -18.88 2.55
C GLU A 285 1.08 -18.37 3.32
N LEU A 286 1.80 -17.39 2.77
CA LEU A 286 2.95 -16.78 3.42
C LEU A 286 2.56 -16.12 4.74
N ILE A 287 1.50 -15.32 4.75
CA ILE A 287 1.05 -14.54 5.91
C ILE A 287 0.41 -15.45 6.98
N GLU A 288 -0.14 -16.59 6.63
CA GLU A 288 -0.67 -17.58 7.58
C GLU A 288 0.44 -18.25 8.42
N ARG A 289 1.68 -18.29 7.92
CA ARG A 289 2.80 -18.90 8.66
C ARG A 289 3.09 -18.14 9.95
N ALA A 290 3.17 -18.87 11.05
CA ALA A 290 3.45 -18.32 12.38
C ALA A 290 4.76 -17.51 12.42
N GLU A 291 5.80 -17.97 11.72
CA GLU A 291 7.08 -17.26 11.62
C GLU A 291 6.91 -15.90 10.92
N THR A 292 6.17 -15.85 9.81
CA THR A 292 5.88 -14.60 9.09
C THR A 292 5.09 -13.64 9.97
N GLN A 293 4.01 -14.12 10.62
CA GLN A 293 3.24 -13.27 11.53
C GLN A 293 4.08 -12.76 12.69
N GLY A 294 4.98 -13.59 13.24
CA GLY A 294 5.91 -13.20 14.29
C GLY A 294 6.82 -12.05 13.84
N LYS A 295 7.43 -12.17 12.66
CA LYS A 295 8.26 -11.10 12.06
C LYS A 295 7.46 -9.84 11.77
N MET A 296 6.26 -9.97 11.21
CA MET A 296 5.36 -8.84 10.94
C MET A 296 5.00 -8.10 12.24
N LYS A 297 4.58 -8.82 13.28
CA LYS A 297 4.25 -8.26 14.59
C LYS A 297 5.45 -7.61 15.26
N ALA A 298 6.66 -8.17 15.10
CA ALA A 298 7.89 -7.55 15.59
C ALA A 298 8.16 -6.17 14.95
N PHE A 299 7.73 -5.96 13.71
CA PHE A 299 7.74 -4.65 13.04
C PHE A 299 6.51 -3.79 13.35
N GLY A 300 5.63 -4.24 14.24
CA GLY A 300 4.40 -3.55 14.60
C GLY A 300 3.31 -3.61 13.53
N LEU A 301 3.41 -4.56 12.60
CA LEU A 301 2.40 -4.78 11.57
C LEU A 301 1.25 -5.61 12.09
N VAL A 302 0.03 -5.28 11.65
CA VAL A 302 -1.16 -6.11 11.85
C VAL A 302 -1.44 -6.87 10.55
N PRO A 303 -1.17 -8.19 10.48
CA PRO A 303 -1.33 -8.97 9.25
C PRO A 303 -2.78 -8.97 8.75
N ARG A 304 -2.95 -8.97 7.43
CA ARG A 304 -4.22 -9.15 6.74
C ARG A 304 -4.11 -10.34 5.81
N ILE A 305 -5.17 -11.13 5.73
CA ILE A 305 -5.32 -12.27 4.82
C ILE A 305 -6.71 -12.16 4.23
N GLY A 306 -6.84 -12.35 2.93
CA GLY A 306 -8.15 -12.25 2.29
C GLY A 306 -8.09 -12.20 0.78
N PRO A 307 -9.27 -12.12 0.16
CA PRO A 307 -9.38 -12.03 -1.29
C PRO A 307 -8.92 -10.63 -1.78
N PRO A 308 -8.42 -10.50 -3.02
CA PRO A 308 -7.96 -9.22 -3.58
C PRO A 308 -9.00 -8.10 -3.53
N GLU A 309 -10.28 -8.46 -3.65
CA GLU A 309 -11.43 -7.56 -3.61
C GLU A 309 -11.54 -6.81 -2.28
N GLU A 310 -11.19 -7.44 -1.16
CA GLU A 310 -11.20 -6.80 0.15
C GLU A 310 -10.18 -5.65 0.20
N PHE A 311 -8.99 -5.87 -0.36
CA PHE A 311 -7.96 -4.83 -0.46
C PHE A 311 -8.40 -3.69 -1.38
N GLY A 312 -9.00 -4.03 -2.53
CA GLY A 312 -9.57 -3.04 -3.45
C GLY A 312 -10.65 -2.17 -2.80
N ALA A 313 -11.54 -2.79 -2.02
CA ALA A 313 -12.59 -2.10 -1.28
C ALA A 313 -12.02 -1.21 -0.17
N TRP A 314 -11.00 -1.68 0.56
CA TRP A 314 -10.27 -0.86 1.53
C TRP A 314 -9.65 0.38 0.86
N ALA A 315 -8.94 0.20 -0.25
CA ALA A 315 -8.31 1.31 -0.96
C ALA A 315 -9.34 2.34 -1.48
N ALA A 316 -10.52 1.88 -1.92
CA ALA A 316 -11.62 2.77 -2.33
C ALA A 316 -12.17 3.61 -1.18
N ARG A 317 -12.39 3.01 0.01
CA ARG A 317 -12.82 3.74 1.20
C ARG A 317 -11.78 4.78 1.63
N GLU A 318 -10.50 4.41 1.61
CA GLU A 318 -9.42 5.33 1.95
C GLU A 318 -9.32 6.49 0.96
N ARG A 319 -9.48 6.25 -0.35
CA ARG A 319 -9.54 7.34 -1.36
C ARG A 319 -10.64 8.35 -1.03
N GLN A 320 -11.85 7.86 -0.76
CA GLN A 320 -12.99 8.72 -0.44
C GLN A 320 -12.71 9.55 0.83
N ARG A 321 -12.15 8.90 1.85
CA ARG A 321 -11.80 9.54 3.12
C ARG A 321 -10.75 10.64 2.93
N TRP A 322 -9.60 10.30 2.35
CA TRP A 322 -8.49 11.25 2.24
C TRP A 322 -8.80 12.39 1.28
N THR A 323 -9.63 12.17 0.25
CA THR A 323 -10.17 13.26 -0.58
C THR A 323 -10.93 14.29 0.25
N ARG A 324 -11.74 13.85 1.22
CA ARG A 324 -12.47 14.76 2.11
C ARG A 324 -11.50 15.51 3.03
N VAL A 325 -10.56 14.81 3.64
CA VAL A 325 -9.58 15.40 4.57
C VAL A 325 -8.71 16.45 3.89
N VAL A 326 -8.19 16.18 2.70
CA VAL A 326 -7.38 17.16 1.95
C VAL A 326 -8.20 18.41 1.62
N LYS A 327 -9.44 18.24 1.16
CA LYS A 327 -10.34 19.39 0.88
C LYS A 327 -10.63 20.24 2.12
N GLN A 328 -10.75 19.62 3.30
CA GLN A 328 -11.05 20.33 4.55
C GLN A 328 -9.81 20.99 5.16
N SER A 329 -8.67 20.30 5.17
CA SER A 329 -7.42 20.81 5.73
C SER A 329 -6.78 21.89 4.85
N GLY A 330 -7.09 21.92 3.56
CA GLY A 330 -6.41 22.78 2.59
C GLY A 330 -4.98 22.34 2.29
N ALA A 331 -4.60 21.12 2.72
CA ALA A 331 -3.28 20.55 2.46
C ALA A 331 -3.00 20.52 0.95
N LYS A 332 -1.77 20.87 0.59
CA LYS A 332 -1.31 20.88 -0.81
C LYS A 332 -0.14 19.92 -1.01
N ALA A 333 0.17 19.66 -2.27
CA ALA A 333 1.29 18.83 -2.68
C ALA A 333 2.65 19.57 -2.63
N ASP A 334 2.64 20.87 -2.37
CA ASP A 334 3.80 21.78 -2.29
C ASP A 334 3.97 22.44 -0.90
#